data_AF-A0A327HKM6-F1
#
_entry.id   AF-A0A327HKM6-F1
#
_cell.length_a   1.000
_cell.length_b   1.000
_cell.length_c   1.000
_cell.angle_alpha   90.00
_cell.angle_beta   90.00
_cell.angle_gamma   90.00
#
_symmetry.space_group_name_H-M   'P 1'
#
loop_
_entity.id
_entity.type
_entity.pdbx_description
1 polymer ?
#
loop_
_entity_poly.entity_id
_entity_poly.type
_entity_poly.pdbx_seq_one_letter_code
_entity_poly.pdbx_strand_id
1 'polypeptide(L)'
;MKVESNNKLKIYLVILFFTISSLSIPTISAKNGEDVVPDLGLYPLENLTFTTPSLDNSKWTLNVNTLDNNRNITNITLETQICVYDPIVCHAPKFLEMTRENNSWSGEITTLEKHSYVNWRLNIVYEDGNESLIPELSNGYAKVWSKCWEIMEDQKVINNFESCGNEEIAGFSLIIGVTSLLSAVIVSRKP
;
A
#
# COMPACT_ATOMS: atom_id res chain seq x y z
N MET A 1 -8.13 35.45 50.06
CA MET A 1 -7.30 34.94 48.94
C MET A 1 -7.78 33.56 48.45
N LYS A 2 -9.04 33.40 48.03
CA LYS A 2 -9.58 32.10 47.53
C LYS A 2 -10.24 32.19 46.15
N VAL A 3 -10.52 33.41 45.69
CA VAL A 3 -11.22 33.69 44.41
C VAL A 3 -10.25 33.65 43.21
N GLU A 4 -8.99 34.02 43.40
CA GLU A 4 -8.02 34.18 42.31
C GLU A 4 -7.44 32.84 41.81
N SER A 5 -7.36 31.83 42.69
CA SER A 5 -6.91 30.47 42.34
C SER A 5 -7.90 29.74 41.43
N ASN A 6 -9.20 29.91 41.66
CA ASN A 6 -10.25 29.28 40.86
C ASN A 6 -10.33 29.83 39.43
N ASN A 7 -10.01 31.11 39.21
CA ASN A 7 -9.99 31.70 37.87
C ASN A 7 -8.79 31.22 37.05
N LYS A 8 -7.60 31.10 37.65
CA LYS A 8 -6.42 30.55 36.96
C LYS A 8 -6.64 29.08 36.58
N LEU A 9 -7.19 28.26 37.48
CA LEU A 9 -7.51 26.86 37.21
C LEU A 9 -8.52 26.69 36.06
N LYS A 10 -9.56 27.55 36.02
CA LYS A 10 -10.52 27.58 34.91
C LYS A 10 -9.86 27.97 33.58
N ILE A 11 -8.96 28.95 33.58
CA ILE A 11 -8.23 29.35 32.38
C ILE A 11 -7.34 28.21 31.87
N TYR A 12 -6.62 27.52 32.76
CA TYR A 12 -5.81 26.35 32.37
C TYR A 12 -6.67 25.20 31.83
N LEU A 13 -7.83 24.93 32.43
CA LEU A 13 -8.76 23.92 31.92
C LEU A 13 -9.32 24.29 30.54
N VAL A 14 -9.64 25.57 30.30
CA VAL A 14 -10.11 26.05 29.00
C VAL A 14 -9.01 25.94 27.93
N ILE A 15 -7.77 26.31 28.26
CA ILE A 15 -6.63 26.19 27.34
C ILE A 15 -6.35 24.71 27.04
N LEU A 16 -6.34 23.84 28.05
CA LEU A 16 -6.15 22.40 27.88
C LEU A 16 -7.25 21.79 26.99
N PHE A 17 -8.50 22.19 27.20
CA PHE A 17 -9.63 21.74 26.38
C PHE A 17 -9.53 22.22 24.93
N PHE A 18 -9.07 23.47 24.71
CA PHE A 18 -8.82 23.99 23.37
C PHE A 18 -7.66 23.27 22.65
N THR A 19 -6.58 22.94 23.38
CA THR A 19 -5.45 22.20 22.79
C THR A 19 -5.77 20.75 22.46
N ILE A 20 -6.65 20.10 23.23
CA ILE A 20 -7.09 18.71 22.95
C ILE A 20 -8.06 18.69 21.76
N SER A 21 -8.87 19.73 21.59
CA SER A 21 -9.82 19.84 20.47
C SER A 21 -9.14 20.08 19.11
N SER A 22 -7.93 20.62 19.07
CA SER A 22 -7.19 20.87 17.82
C SER A 22 -6.42 19.66 17.28
N LEU A 23 -6.41 18.51 17.99
CA LEU A 23 -5.74 17.28 17.53
C LEU A 23 -6.64 16.35 16.68
N SER A 24 -7.89 16.72 16.42
CA SER A 24 -8.79 15.92 15.56
C SER A 24 -8.72 16.41 14.11
N ILE A 25 -7.60 16.15 13.45
CA ILE A 25 -7.56 16.18 11.99
C ILE A 25 -8.40 14.99 11.52
N PRO A 26 -9.47 15.17 10.73
CA PRO A 26 -10.12 14.03 10.10
C PRO A 26 -9.12 13.38 9.17
N THR A 27 -8.71 12.15 9.46
CA THR A 27 -7.99 11.31 8.51
C THR A 27 -8.99 10.95 7.41
N ILE A 28 -8.94 11.68 6.30
CA ILE A 28 -9.63 11.27 5.08
C ILE A 28 -8.83 10.08 4.57
N SER A 29 -9.22 8.88 5.01
CA SER A 29 -8.78 7.64 4.41
C SER A 29 -9.52 7.53 3.09
N ALA A 30 -8.84 7.89 2.01
CA ALA A 30 -9.36 7.56 0.70
C ALA A 30 -9.30 6.02 0.56
N LYS A 31 -10.30 5.43 -0.12
CA LYS A 31 -10.52 3.98 -0.16
C LYS A 31 -9.67 3.38 -1.26
N ASN A 32 -8.88 2.34 -0.96
CA ASN A 32 -8.23 1.54 -1.99
C ASN A 32 -9.29 1.05 -3.00
N GLY A 33 -8.95 0.99 -4.28
CA GLY A 33 -9.78 0.23 -5.21
C GLY A 33 -9.74 -1.27 -4.89
N GLU A 34 -10.65 -2.02 -5.50
CA GLU A 34 -10.78 -3.47 -5.28
C GLU A 34 -9.93 -4.25 -6.29
N ASP A 35 -9.31 -5.33 -5.82
CA ASP A 35 -8.55 -6.25 -6.67
C ASP A 35 -9.47 -6.88 -7.73
N VAL A 36 -8.94 -7.05 -8.94
CA VAL A 36 -9.63 -7.71 -10.05
C VAL A 36 -8.94 -9.03 -10.30
N VAL A 37 -9.65 -10.13 -10.00
CA VAL A 37 -9.16 -11.51 -10.16
C VAL A 37 -9.90 -12.17 -11.31
N PRO A 38 -9.19 -12.82 -12.26
CA PRO A 38 -9.83 -13.49 -13.39
C PRO A 38 -10.46 -14.82 -12.96
N ASP A 39 -11.51 -15.23 -13.67
CA ASP A 39 -12.04 -16.58 -13.55
C ASP A 39 -11.12 -17.60 -14.23
N LEU A 40 -10.83 -18.69 -13.53
CA LEU A 40 -10.00 -19.79 -14.02
C LEU A 40 -10.80 -20.96 -14.57
N GLY A 41 -12.13 -20.97 -14.47
CA GLY A 41 -12.97 -22.14 -14.77
C GLY A 41 -12.85 -22.71 -16.20
N LEU A 42 -12.33 -21.93 -17.14
CA LEU A 42 -12.10 -22.35 -18.53
C LEU A 42 -10.66 -22.78 -18.81
N TYR A 43 -9.77 -22.66 -17.83
CA TYR A 43 -8.34 -22.88 -17.97
C TYR A 43 -7.88 -24.05 -17.09
N PRO A 44 -6.81 -24.76 -17.46
CA PRO A 44 -6.31 -25.88 -16.68
C PRO A 44 -5.45 -25.45 -15.49
N LEU A 45 -5.88 -24.39 -14.81
CA LEU A 45 -5.21 -23.76 -13.69
C LEU A 45 -6.10 -23.77 -12.45
N GLU A 46 -5.50 -23.86 -11.28
CA GLU A 46 -6.16 -23.78 -9.99
C GLU A 46 -5.26 -23.12 -8.95
N ASN A 47 -5.83 -22.83 -7.76
CA ASN A 47 -5.09 -22.31 -6.61
C ASN A 47 -4.26 -21.04 -6.90
N LEU A 48 -4.80 -20.13 -7.73
CA LEU A 48 -4.18 -18.84 -7.98
C LEU A 48 -4.14 -18.02 -6.69
N THR A 49 -2.93 -17.63 -6.30
CA THR A 49 -2.66 -16.77 -5.16
C THR A 49 -1.67 -15.70 -5.55
N PHE A 50 -1.79 -14.52 -4.96
CA PHE A 50 -0.87 -13.42 -5.19
C PHE A 50 -0.75 -12.54 -3.95
N THR A 51 0.34 -11.78 -3.84
CA THR A 51 0.53 -10.83 -2.74
C THR A 51 -0.50 -9.71 -2.86
N THR A 52 -1.36 -9.54 -1.84
CA THR A 52 -2.32 -8.42 -1.77
C THR A 52 -2.52 -7.95 -0.31
N PRO A 53 -2.62 -6.64 -0.05
CA PRO A 53 -2.34 -5.56 -1.00
C PRO A 53 -0.85 -5.54 -1.38
N SER A 54 -0.50 -4.96 -2.52
CA SER A 54 0.91 -4.73 -2.83
C SER A 54 1.47 -3.59 -1.97
N LEU A 55 2.78 -3.60 -1.75
CA LEU A 55 3.51 -2.58 -0.98
C LEU A 55 4.61 -2.00 -1.84
N ASP A 56 5.02 -0.77 -1.58
CA ASP A 56 6.11 -0.12 -2.31
C ASP A 56 7.45 -0.84 -2.08
N ASN A 57 8.30 -0.85 -3.11
CA ASN A 57 9.66 -1.43 -3.08
C ASN A 57 9.74 -2.85 -2.49
N SER A 58 8.65 -3.61 -2.62
CA SER A 58 8.46 -4.92 -2.00
C SER A 58 8.25 -5.98 -3.06
N LYS A 59 8.49 -7.23 -2.68
CA LYS A 59 8.21 -8.37 -3.55
C LYS A 59 6.71 -8.55 -3.70
N TRP A 60 6.26 -8.58 -4.95
CA TRP A 60 4.94 -9.04 -5.33
C TRP A 60 5.08 -10.38 -6.02
N THR A 61 4.45 -11.41 -5.45
CA THR A 61 4.53 -12.79 -5.93
C THR A 61 3.17 -13.23 -6.43
N LEU A 62 3.16 -14.02 -7.52
CA LEU A 62 1.99 -14.72 -8.02
C LEU A 62 2.33 -16.20 -8.17
N ASN A 63 1.48 -17.05 -7.62
CA ASN A 63 1.57 -18.49 -7.72
C ASN A 63 0.29 -19.07 -8.31
N VAL A 64 0.42 -20.06 -9.17
CA VAL A 64 -0.71 -20.80 -9.72
C VAL A 64 -0.34 -22.25 -9.95
N ASN A 65 -1.28 -23.16 -9.70
CA ASN A 65 -1.07 -24.58 -9.94
C ASN A 65 -1.72 -25.00 -11.25
N THR A 66 -1.17 -26.03 -11.85
CA THR A 66 -1.77 -26.76 -12.97
C THR A 66 -2.59 -27.94 -12.44
N LEU A 67 -3.70 -28.24 -13.11
CA LEU A 67 -4.48 -29.43 -12.79
C LEU A 67 -3.69 -30.70 -13.13
N ASP A 68 -3.66 -31.67 -12.21
CA ASP A 68 -2.87 -32.92 -12.29
C ASP A 68 -3.09 -33.77 -13.55
N ASN A 69 -4.20 -33.55 -14.25
CA ASN A 69 -4.60 -34.27 -15.46
C ASN A 69 -4.19 -33.58 -16.77
N ASN A 70 -3.56 -32.40 -16.73
CA ASN A 70 -3.34 -31.59 -17.93
C ASN A 70 -1.86 -31.16 -18.07
N ARG A 71 -1.02 -32.07 -18.56
CA ARG A 71 0.43 -31.83 -18.76
C ARG A 71 0.77 -31.02 -20.01
N ASN A 72 -0.21 -30.42 -20.67
CA ASN A 72 0.00 -29.80 -21.97
C ASN A 72 0.57 -28.38 -21.89
N ILE A 73 0.77 -27.79 -20.71
CA ILE A 73 1.40 -26.47 -20.57
C ILE A 73 2.91 -26.63 -20.64
N THR A 74 3.57 -25.92 -21.55
CA THR A 74 5.03 -25.89 -21.69
C THR A 74 5.64 -24.70 -20.96
N ASN A 75 5.01 -23.53 -21.06
CA ASN A 75 5.50 -22.29 -20.45
C ASN A 75 4.33 -21.44 -19.92
N ILE A 76 4.58 -20.68 -18.85
CA ILE A 76 3.72 -19.59 -18.41
C ILE A 76 4.57 -18.33 -18.28
N THR A 77 4.20 -17.28 -19.02
CA THR A 77 4.79 -15.95 -18.90
C THR A 77 3.86 -15.04 -18.12
N LEU A 78 4.39 -14.39 -17.10
CA LEU A 78 3.72 -13.36 -16.32
C LEU A 78 4.02 -11.98 -16.94
N GLU A 79 3.00 -11.35 -17.51
CA GLU A 79 3.01 -9.96 -17.94
C GLU A 79 2.57 -9.08 -16.76
N THR A 80 3.33 -8.03 -16.46
CA THR A 80 3.03 -7.07 -15.37
C THR A 80 3.21 -5.64 -15.83
N GLN A 81 2.41 -4.73 -15.29
CA GLN A 81 2.51 -3.30 -15.53
C GLN A 81 2.19 -2.53 -14.25
N ILE A 82 3.15 -1.73 -13.77
CA ILE A 82 3.01 -0.93 -12.55
C ILE A 82 2.46 0.45 -12.92
N CYS A 83 1.43 0.91 -12.21
CA CYS A 83 0.71 2.13 -12.55
C CYS A 83 0.45 3.03 -11.33
N VAL A 84 0.30 4.32 -11.61
CA VAL A 84 -0.22 5.37 -10.72
C VAL A 84 -1.63 5.71 -11.18
N TYR A 85 -2.57 5.94 -10.25
CA TYR A 85 -3.99 6.14 -10.55
C TYR A 85 -4.34 7.60 -10.89
N ASP A 86 -3.62 8.59 -10.36
CA ASP A 86 -3.97 10.00 -10.58
C ASP A 86 -2.73 10.91 -10.70
N PRO A 87 -2.39 11.35 -11.93
CA PRO A 87 -3.00 10.94 -13.21
C PRO A 87 -2.70 9.47 -13.53
N ILE A 88 -3.58 8.82 -14.31
CA ILE A 88 -3.36 7.44 -14.75
C ILE A 88 -2.12 7.38 -15.65
N VAL A 89 -1.00 6.88 -15.09
CA VAL A 89 0.26 6.68 -15.80
C VAL A 89 0.81 5.32 -15.45
N CYS A 90 1.18 4.56 -16.47
CA CYS A 90 1.74 3.23 -16.31
C CYS A 90 3.15 3.15 -16.90
N HIS A 91 4.01 2.36 -16.25
CA HIS A 91 5.28 1.97 -16.84
C HIS A 91 5.07 1.06 -18.05
N ALA A 92 6.14 0.84 -18.84
CA ALA A 92 6.11 -0.17 -19.88
C ALA A 92 5.84 -1.56 -19.27
N PRO A 93 5.05 -2.43 -19.93
CA PRO A 93 4.87 -3.80 -19.48
C PRO A 93 6.20 -4.55 -19.39
N LYS A 94 6.29 -5.43 -18.40
CA LYS A 94 7.40 -6.36 -18.22
C LYS A 94 6.89 -7.79 -18.29
N PHE A 95 7.68 -8.64 -18.93
CA PHE A 95 7.39 -10.06 -19.11
C PHE A 95 8.41 -10.87 -18.33
N LEU A 96 7.94 -11.86 -17.58
CA LEU A 96 8.74 -12.77 -16.78
C LEU A 96 8.30 -14.20 -17.07
N GLU A 97 9.22 -15.08 -17.45
CA GLU A 97 8.93 -16.51 -17.47
C GLU A 97 8.80 -17.02 -16.03
N MET A 98 7.68 -17.67 -15.72
CA MET A 98 7.43 -18.21 -14.40
C MET A 98 8.27 -19.46 -14.15
N THR A 99 8.72 -19.63 -12.92
CA THR A 99 9.48 -20.82 -12.52
C THR A 99 8.51 -21.97 -12.23
N ARG A 100 8.76 -23.13 -12.83
CA ARG A 100 7.98 -24.35 -12.58
C ARG A 100 8.64 -25.19 -11.50
N GLU A 101 7.88 -25.50 -10.44
CA GLU A 101 8.22 -26.50 -9.43
C GLU A 101 7.10 -27.54 -9.34
N ASN A 102 7.33 -28.73 -9.89
CA ASN A 102 6.30 -29.77 -10.08
C ASN A 102 5.10 -29.22 -10.87
N ASN A 103 3.94 -29.08 -10.22
CA ASN A 103 2.70 -28.58 -10.82
C ASN A 103 2.44 -27.10 -10.46
N SER A 104 3.31 -26.48 -9.67
CA SER A 104 3.22 -25.07 -9.27
C SER A 104 4.07 -24.19 -10.17
N TRP A 105 3.55 -23.01 -10.50
CA TRP A 105 4.23 -21.96 -11.23
C TRP A 105 4.29 -20.71 -10.36
N SER A 106 5.47 -20.12 -10.24
CA SER A 106 5.70 -18.91 -9.45
C SER A 106 6.37 -17.81 -10.27
N GLY A 107 5.91 -16.58 -10.06
CA GLY A 107 6.50 -15.37 -10.62
C GLY A 107 6.66 -14.33 -9.52
N GLU A 108 7.74 -13.56 -9.56
CA GLU A 108 8.03 -12.52 -8.59
C GLU A 108 8.58 -11.27 -9.29
N ILE A 109 8.04 -10.10 -8.92
CA ILE A 109 8.61 -8.80 -9.29
C ILE A 109 8.82 -7.96 -8.04
N THR A 110 9.68 -6.94 -8.16
CA THR A 110 9.74 -5.85 -7.17
C THR A 110 8.88 -4.69 -7.66
N THR A 111 7.94 -4.24 -6.82
CA THR A 111 7.11 -3.06 -7.08
C THR A 111 7.92 -1.77 -6.99
N LEU A 112 7.34 -0.67 -7.45
CA LEU A 112 7.96 0.66 -7.41
C LEU A 112 7.35 1.50 -6.30
N GLU A 113 8.08 2.53 -5.87
CA GLU A 113 7.56 3.52 -4.94
C GLU A 113 6.33 4.25 -5.52
N LYS A 114 5.37 4.57 -4.64
CA LYS A 114 4.13 5.31 -4.93
C LYS A 114 3.25 4.70 -6.02
N HIS A 115 3.36 3.40 -6.26
CA HIS A 115 2.49 2.73 -7.24
C HIS A 115 1.08 2.57 -6.67
N SER A 116 0.05 2.87 -7.47
CA SER A 116 -1.34 2.69 -7.04
C SER A 116 -1.83 1.25 -7.22
N TYR A 117 -1.37 0.57 -8.26
CA TYR A 117 -1.74 -0.83 -8.53
C TYR A 117 -0.74 -1.50 -9.48
N VAL A 118 -0.76 -2.83 -9.48
CA VAL A 118 -0.09 -3.67 -10.47
C VAL A 118 -1.14 -4.33 -11.34
N ASN A 119 -1.12 -4.03 -12.63
CA ASN A 119 -1.83 -4.79 -13.65
C ASN A 119 -1.03 -6.05 -13.96
N TRP A 120 -1.70 -7.18 -14.15
CA TRP A 120 -1.05 -8.43 -14.51
C TRP A 120 -1.90 -9.32 -15.43
N ARG A 121 -1.22 -10.20 -16.16
CA ARG A 121 -1.81 -11.20 -17.06
C ARG A 121 -0.87 -12.40 -17.19
N LEU A 122 -1.42 -13.60 -17.30
CA LEU A 122 -0.69 -14.81 -17.66
C LEU A 122 -0.83 -15.08 -19.16
N ASN A 123 0.28 -15.37 -19.83
CA ASN A 123 0.31 -16.00 -21.14
C ASN A 123 0.74 -17.47 -20.98
N ILE A 124 -0.15 -18.39 -21.32
CA ILE A 124 0.07 -19.84 -21.23
C ILE A 124 0.37 -20.37 -22.61
N VAL A 125 1.50 -21.06 -22.75
CA VAL A 125 1.88 -21.75 -23.99
C VAL A 125 1.65 -23.25 -23.81
N TYR A 126 0.97 -23.87 -24.77
CA TYR A 126 0.70 -25.30 -24.79
C TYR A 126 1.68 -26.07 -25.68
N GLU A 127 1.73 -27.40 -25.55
CA GLU A 127 2.59 -28.29 -26.35
C GLU A 127 2.28 -28.26 -27.85
N ASP A 128 1.03 -28.00 -28.21
CA ASP A 128 0.59 -27.85 -29.61
C ASP A 128 0.93 -26.47 -30.21
N GLY A 129 1.53 -25.59 -29.40
CA GLY A 129 1.88 -24.22 -29.78
C GLY A 129 0.73 -23.22 -29.67
N ASN A 130 -0.44 -23.62 -29.19
CA ASN A 130 -1.52 -22.68 -28.89
C ASN A 130 -1.16 -21.81 -27.68
N GLU A 131 -1.77 -20.63 -27.60
CA GLU A 131 -1.59 -19.68 -26.50
C GLU A 131 -2.93 -19.26 -25.90
N SER A 132 -2.96 -19.10 -24.57
CA SER A 132 -4.11 -18.57 -23.83
C SER A 132 -3.69 -17.40 -22.96
N LEU A 133 -4.51 -16.35 -22.93
CA LEU A 133 -4.29 -15.15 -22.12
C LEU A 133 -5.28 -15.10 -20.97
N ILE A 134 -4.80 -14.91 -19.75
CA ILE A 134 -5.63 -14.83 -18.54
C ILE A 134 -5.30 -13.55 -17.76
N PRO A 135 -6.24 -12.59 -17.68
CA PRO A 135 -7.49 -12.52 -18.44
C PRO A 135 -7.25 -12.26 -19.94
N GLU A 136 -8.26 -12.60 -20.75
CA GLU A 136 -8.29 -12.28 -22.18
C GLU A 136 -8.14 -10.77 -22.44
N LEU A 137 -7.64 -10.39 -23.61
CA LEU A 137 -7.41 -8.99 -23.99
C LEU A 137 -8.67 -8.12 -23.89
N SER A 138 -9.84 -8.66 -24.24
CA SER A 138 -11.13 -7.97 -24.15
C SER A 138 -11.54 -7.62 -22.71
N ASN A 139 -11.03 -8.35 -21.73
CA ASN A 139 -11.33 -8.18 -20.31
C ASN A 139 -10.31 -7.24 -19.62
N GLY A 140 -9.34 -6.72 -20.36
CA GLY A 140 -8.29 -5.87 -19.81
C GLY A 140 -7.24 -6.68 -19.02
N TYR A 141 -6.72 -6.09 -17.95
CA TYR A 141 -5.77 -6.75 -17.03
C TYR A 141 -6.48 -7.16 -15.74
N ALA A 142 -5.96 -8.20 -15.10
CA ALA A 142 -6.20 -8.41 -13.68
C ALA A 142 -5.41 -7.35 -12.89
N LYS A 143 -5.85 -7.06 -11.68
CA LYS A 143 -5.34 -5.90 -10.93
C LYS A 143 -5.21 -6.22 -9.45
N VAL A 144 -4.10 -5.80 -8.87
CA VAL A 144 -3.92 -5.74 -7.41
C VAL A 144 -3.65 -4.31 -6.98
N TRP A 145 -4.34 -3.85 -5.95
CA TRP A 145 -4.15 -2.51 -5.41
C TRP A 145 -3.03 -2.46 -4.38
N SER A 146 -2.28 -1.37 -4.45
CA SER A 146 -1.26 -1.05 -3.47
C SER A 146 -1.91 -0.50 -2.21
N LYS A 147 -1.29 -0.75 -1.05
CA LYS A 147 -1.60 -0.01 0.17
C LYS A 147 -1.05 1.42 0.13
N CYS A 148 -0.14 1.67 -0.82
CA CYS A 148 0.74 2.83 -0.94
C CYS A 148 0.42 3.67 -2.16
N TRP A 149 -0.62 4.48 -2.05
CA TRP A 149 -1.11 5.25 -3.17
C TRP A 149 -1.35 6.69 -2.79
N GLU A 150 -1.43 7.52 -3.82
CA GLU A 150 -1.65 8.96 -3.76
C GLU A 150 -2.70 9.31 -4.83
N ILE A 151 -3.67 10.16 -4.48
CA ILE A 151 -4.59 10.80 -5.42
C ILE A 151 -4.64 12.31 -5.17
N MET A 152 -5.05 13.06 -6.19
CA MET A 152 -5.32 14.49 -6.09
C MET A 152 -6.83 14.74 -6.12
N GLU A 153 -7.39 15.16 -4.99
CA GLU A 153 -8.81 15.54 -4.88
C GLU A 153 -8.90 17.00 -4.43
N ASP A 154 -9.62 17.86 -5.17
CA ASP A 154 -9.80 19.29 -4.83
C ASP A 154 -8.49 20.03 -4.50
N GLN A 155 -7.44 19.81 -5.30
CA GLN A 155 -6.09 20.35 -5.08
C GLN A 155 -5.41 19.91 -3.77
N LYS A 156 -5.94 18.88 -3.10
CA LYS A 156 -5.33 18.25 -1.94
C LYS A 156 -4.78 16.89 -2.33
N VAL A 157 -3.60 16.59 -1.80
CA VAL A 157 -3.01 15.26 -1.92
C VAL A 157 -3.61 14.39 -0.82
N ILE A 158 -4.25 13.29 -1.21
CA ILE A 158 -4.71 12.26 -0.28
C ILE A 158 -3.86 11.01 -0.52
N ASN A 159 -3.27 10.49 0.54
CA ASN A 159 -2.38 9.34 0.46
C ASN A 159 -2.53 8.45 1.69
N ASN A 160 -1.97 7.25 1.60
CA ASN A 160 -1.96 6.26 2.69
C ASN A 160 -0.52 5.81 3.05
N PHE A 161 0.46 6.72 2.93
CA PHE A 161 1.88 6.40 3.09
C PHE A 161 2.27 5.94 4.50
N GLU A 162 1.51 6.32 5.53
CA GLU A 162 1.73 5.85 6.92
C GLU A 162 1.66 4.32 7.04
N SER A 163 0.97 3.65 6.11
CA SER A 163 0.82 2.21 6.11
C SER A 163 1.75 1.47 5.14
N CYS A 164 2.73 2.16 4.56
CA CYS A 164 3.69 1.63 3.61
C CYS A 164 4.98 1.24 4.33
N GLY A 165 5.21 -0.06 4.56
CA GLY A 165 6.43 -0.53 5.22
C GLY A 165 7.70 -0.19 4.42
N ASN A 166 8.93 -0.29 4.93
CA ASN A 166 9.39 -0.20 6.32
C ASN A 166 9.77 1.25 6.59
N GLU A 167 9.43 1.76 7.77
CA GLU A 167 9.93 3.05 8.24
C GLU A 167 11.46 3.02 8.39
N GLU A 168 12.20 3.36 7.33
CA GLU A 168 13.34 4.24 7.56
C GLU A 168 12.76 5.64 7.73
N ILE A 169 12.49 5.95 8.98
CA ILE A 169 12.05 7.23 9.49
C ILE A 169 12.92 8.33 8.86
N ALA A 170 12.43 8.94 7.78
CA ALA A 170 13.07 10.07 7.14
C ALA A 170 12.94 11.30 8.06
N GLY A 171 13.82 11.38 9.06
CA GLY A 171 14.53 12.60 9.48
C GLY A 171 13.75 13.87 9.86
N PHE A 172 12.42 13.88 10.00
CA PHE A 172 11.67 15.10 10.31
C PHE A 172 10.64 15.01 11.44
N SER A 173 10.55 13.88 12.16
CA SER A 173 9.78 13.82 13.44
C SER A 173 10.60 14.22 14.68
N LEU A 174 11.77 14.84 14.52
CA LEU A 174 12.63 15.29 15.63
C LEU A 174 12.40 16.75 16.08
N ILE A 175 11.17 17.29 16.00
CA ILE A 175 10.89 18.60 16.61
C ILE A 175 9.59 18.59 17.43
N ILE A 176 9.66 18.04 18.64
CA ILE A 176 9.14 18.77 19.80
C ILE A 176 10.32 18.98 20.75
N GLY A 177 10.77 20.23 20.79
CA GLY A 177 12.01 20.68 21.43
C GLY A 177 12.02 20.57 22.95
N VAL A 178 13.05 19.91 23.45
CA VAL A 178 14.11 20.41 24.35
C VAL A 178 13.81 21.67 25.19
N THR A 179 13.82 21.46 26.52
CA THR A 179 14.28 22.31 27.64
C THR A 179 13.52 23.57 28.10
N SER A 180 13.16 23.56 29.40
CA SER A 180 13.79 24.48 30.36
C SER A 180 13.86 23.87 31.77
N LEU A 181 15.09 23.61 32.23
CA LEU A 181 15.46 23.23 33.59
C LEU A 181 15.29 24.42 34.57
N LEU A 182 14.99 24.06 35.83
CA LEU A 182 15.41 24.68 37.11
C LEU A 182 15.21 26.19 37.32
N SER A 183 14.39 26.55 38.32
CA SER A 183 14.73 27.48 39.41
C SER A 183 13.59 27.60 40.43
N ALA A 184 13.69 26.89 41.56
CA ALA A 184 12.97 27.26 42.78
C ALA A 184 13.71 26.75 44.02
N VAL A 185 14.98 27.12 44.17
CA VAL A 185 15.58 27.22 45.51
C VAL A 185 16.26 28.59 45.60
N ILE A 186 15.79 29.37 46.57
CA ILE A 186 16.37 30.57 47.21
C ILE A 186 15.83 31.93 46.72
N VAL A 187 15.34 32.68 47.72
CA VAL A 187 14.81 34.05 47.77
C VAL A 187 13.33 34.15 47.39
N SER A 188 12.37 34.22 48.32
CA SER A 188 12.32 35.20 49.40
C SER A 188 12.20 34.58 50.80
N ARG A 189 13.31 34.64 51.53
CA ARG A 189 13.25 35.09 52.92
C ARG A 189 12.62 36.49 52.95
N LYS A 190 11.80 36.69 53.97
CA LYS A 190 11.17 37.90 54.51
C LYS A 190 11.97 39.21 54.38
N PRO A 191 11.26 40.35 54.45
CA PRO A 191 11.00 40.97 55.76
C PRO A 191 9.62 40.63 56.36
#